data_AF-J3SFQ9-F1
#
_entry.id   AF-J3SFQ9-F1
#
_cell.length_a   1.000
_cell.length_b   1.000
_cell.length_c   1.000
_cell.angle_alpha   90.00
_cell.angle_beta   90.00
_cell.angle_gamma   90.00
#
_symmetry.space_group_name_H-M   'P 1'
#
loop_
_entity.id
_entity.type
_entity.pdbx_description
1 polymer ?
#
loop_
_entity_poly.entity_id
_entity_poly.type
_entity_poly.pdbx_seq_one_letter_code
_entity_poly.pdbx_strand_id
1 'polypeptide(L)'
;MTSSSSNALVALVFGASGVSGWGLAHELANWSQPTPFSRIMLLTCQPITTEELRLADDDRVSIHSGIDLSQSEEQVSQALKQLPAISTVTHTARMNVAMTKTTVAALAAAAPSIKHLSFQSGSIVSIHRASTTRRETYPRISAPFGTMISAYGQEDAVPFPGNTKSWQSKFTVVGQKHLAHFNIASALQASSLTPSQLNISDGGEPSSWQELWPKITGYFGLVGSPPGSGSPVKFGPKWFEGVKSKAAQFEQEARLKAGFLTDLPWQYLEFFLGLKVDRVLNIERAKKTGLVEVSDTLTAFSDTWDMMKAARIIPEE
;
A
#
# COMPACT_ATOMS: atom_id res chain seq x y z
N MET A 1 6.23 -19.59 -44.79
CA MET A 1 5.44 -20.21 -43.71
C MET A 1 5.07 -19.11 -42.74
N THR A 2 3.79 -18.95 -42.41
CA THR A 2 3.33 -17.95 -41.44
C THR A 2 3.48 -18.51 -40.03
N SER A 3 4.41 -17.97 -39.24
CA SER A 3 4.41 -18.21 -37.79
C SER A 3 3.10 -17.67 -37.20
N SER A 4 2.49 -18.45 -36.31
CA SER A 4 1.28 -18.02 -35.60
C SER A 4 1.58 -16.75 -34.80
N SER A 5 0.68 -15.78 -34.85
CA SER A 5 0.67 -14.69 -33.88
C SER A 5 0.49 -15.30 -32.49
N SER A 6 1.50 -15.15 -31.63
CA SER A 6 1.39 -15.60 -30.25
C SER A 6 0.23 -14.86 -29.58
N ASN A 7 -0.52 -15.55 -28.73
CA ASN A 7 -1.70 -15.01 -28.05
C ASN A 7 -1.29 -14.13 -26.85
N ALA A 8 -0.23 -13.34 -27.05
CA ALA A 8 0.53 -12.65 -26.04
C ALA A 8 -0.27 -11.52 -25.39
N LEU A 9 -0.12 -11.37 -24.09
CA LEU A 9 -0.89 -10.43 -23.29
C LEU A 9 -0.16 -9.09 -23.18
N VAL A 10 -0.94 -8.05 -22.98
CA VAL A 10 -0.46 -6.66 -22.84
C VAL A 10 -1.21 -6.06 -21.66
N ALA A 11 -0.45 -5.72 -20.63
CA ALA A 11 -0.96 -5.13 -19.38
C ALA A 11 -0.94 -3.60 -19.45
N LEU A 12 -1.96 -2.97 -18.87
CA LEU A 12 -2.08 -1.52 -18.69
C LEU A 12 -2.39 -1.23 -17.22
N VAL A 13 -1.45 -0.60 -16.51
CA VAL A 13 -1.56 -0.32 -15.07
C VAL A 13 -1.76 1.17 -14.86
N PHE A 14 -2.94 1.56 -14.38
CA PHE A 14 -3.22 2.96 -14.08
C PHE A 14 -2.73 3.35 -12.67
N GLY A 15 -2.09 4.52 -12.57
CA GLY A 15 -1.54 5.05 -11.32
C GLY A 15 -0.31 4.28 -10.82
N ALA A 16 0.54 3.78 -11.72
CA ALA A 16 1.63 2.85 -11.42
C ALA A 16 2.63 3.30 -10.33
N SER A 17 2.69 4.59 -9.98
CA SER A 17 3.54 5.14 -8.91
C SER A 17 2.94 5.07 -7.49
N GLY A 18 1.69 4.62 -7.31
CA GLY A 18 1.05 4.54 -5.99
C GLY A 18 0.82 3.11 -5.50
N VAL A 19 1.28 2.79 -4.28
CA VAL A 19 1.14 1.51 -3.52
C VAL A 19 0.70 0.31 -4.36
N SER A 20 -0.60 0.03 -4.49
CA SER A 20 -1.10 -1.18 -5.17
C SER A 20 -0.80 -1.24 -6.67
N GLY A 21 -0.71 -0.10 -7.35
CA GLY A 21 -0.26 -0.04 -8.75
C GLY A 21 1.25 -0.21 -8.90
N TRP A 22 2.02 0.23 -7.90
CA TRP A 22 3.46 -0.01 -7.83
C TRP A 22 3.76 -1.48 -7.57
N GLY A 23 3.09 -2.11 -6.59
CA GLY A 23 3.17 -3.54 -6.35
C GLY A 23 2.80 -4.36 -7.59
N LEU A 24 1.74 -3.96 -8.32
CA LEU A 24 1.37 -4.62 -9.57
C LEU A 24 2.42 -4.44 -10.68
N ALA A 25 3.02 -3.25 -10.81
CA ALA A 25 4.13 -3.03 -11.75
C ALA A 25 5.37 -3.87 -11.37
N HIS A 26 5.70 -3.93 -10.08
CA HIS A 26 6.83 -4.68 -9.54
C HIS A 26 6.69 -6.19 -9.78
N GLU A 27 5.55 -6.80 -9.45
CA GLU A 27 5.36 -8.24 -9.68
C GLU A 27 5.13 -8.57 -11.18
N LEU A 28 4.65 -7.66 -12.01
CA LEU A 28 4.58 -7.87 -13.47
C LEU A 28 5.96 -7.89 -14.14
N ALA A 29 6.87 -7.01 -13.71
CA ALA A 29 8.26 -6.97 -14.18
C ALA A 29 9.04 -8.20 -13.68
N ASN A 30 8.95 -8.52 -12.39
CA ASN A 30 9.65 -9.64 -11.76
C ASN A 30 8.97 -11.02 -11.93
N TRP A 31 7.89 -11.12 -12.72
CA TRP A 31 7.11 -12.36 -12.82
C TRP A 31 7.95 -13.53 -13.34
N SER A 32 7.94 -14.65 -12.62
CA SER A 32 8.73 -15.83 -12.97
C SER A 32 8.35 -16.38 -14.35
N GLN A 33 9.37 -16.58 -15.18
CA GLN A 33 9.20 -16.99 -16.58
C GLN A 33 8.72 -18.46 -16.68
N PRO A 34 7.89 -18.82 -17.69
CA PRO A 34 7.41 -17.97 -18.79
C PRO A 34 6.20 -17.10 -18.40
N THR A 35 6.35 -15.79 -18.50
CA THR A 35 5.24 -14.84 -18.34
C THR A 35 4.50 -14.65 -19.68
N PRO A 36 3.16 -14.66 -19.71
CA PRO A 36 2.42 -14.49 -20.96
C PRO A 36 2.28 -13.01 -21.38
N PHE A 37 2.72 -12.06 -20.55
CA PHE A 37 2.72 -10.63 -20.88
C PHE A 37 3.96 -10.25 -21.70
N SER A 38 3.77 -9.87 -22.96
CA SER A 38 4.83 -9.36 -23.85
C SER A 38 5.06 -7.85 -23.73
N ARG A 39 4.14 -7.12 -23.09
CA ARG A 39 4.27 -5.68 -22.82
C ARG A 39 3.51 -5.28 -21.55
N ILE A 40 4.08 -4.35 -20.80
CA ILE A 40 3.58 -3.79 -19.55
C ILE A 40 3.61 -2.26 -19.67
N MET A 41 2.46 -1.63 -19.80
CA MET A 41 2.30 -0.19 -19.97
C MET A 41 1.90 0.45 -18.63
N LEU A 42 2.78 1.26 -18.07
CA LEU A 42 2.64 1.87 -16.75
C LEU A 42 2.21 3.34 -16.89
N LEU A 43 1.00 3.67 -16.46
CA LEU A 43 0.44 5.01 -16.63
C LEU A 43 0.50 5.81 -15.33
N THR A 44 1.01 7.05 -15.41
CA THR A 44 1.07 7.98 -14.28
C THR A 44 0.52 9.35 -14.65
N CYS A 45 -0.06 10.07 -13.67
CA CYS A 45 -0.44 11.47 -13.84
C CYS A 45 0.81 12.36 -13.81
N GLN A 46 1.63 12.23 -12.76
CA GLN A 46 2.91 12.95 -12.65
C GLN A 46 4.04 12.24 -13.42
N PRO A 47 5.06 12.96 -13.91
CA PRO A 47 6.32 12.39 -14.40
C PRO A 47 6.96 11.46 -13.35
N ILE A 48 7.51 10.33 -13.80
CA ILE A 48 8.34 9.44 -12.99
C ILE A 48 9.27 8.60 -13.89
N THR A 49 10.46 8.23 -13.41
CA THR A 49 11.38 7.34 -14.14
C THR A 49 11.32 5.88 -13.66
N THR A 50 11.91 4.96 -14.43
CA THR A 50 12.03 3.53 -14.05
C THR A 50 12.88 3.36 -12.79
N GLU A 51 13.93 4.16 -12.65
CA GLU A 51 14.82 4.21 -11.48
C GLU A 51 14.06 4.68 -10.24
N GLU A 52 13.19 5.69 -10.36
CA GLU A 52 12.33 6.17 -9.27
C GLU A 52 11.27 5.13 -8.86
N LEU A 53 10.75 4.36 -9.82
CA LEU A 53 9.89 3.20 -9.56
C LEU A 53 10.65 1.97 -9.05
N ARG A 54 12.00 1.95 -9.07
CA ARG A 54 12.84 0.82 -8.61
C ARG A 54 12.44 -0.53 -9.21
N LEU A 55 12.02 -0.54 -10.47
CA LEU A 55 11.68 -1.77 -11.19
C LEU A 55 12.95 -2.48 -11.69
N ALA A 56 12.84 -3.77 -11.96
CA ALA A 56 13.87 -4.51 -12.71
C ALA A 56 13.96 -3.98 -14.15
N ASP A 57 15.15 -4.12 -14.76
CA ASP A 57 15.36 -3.80 -16.16
C ASP A 57 14.68 -4.87 -17.05
N ASP A 58 13.76 -4.44 -17.90
CA ASP A 58 12.82 -5.31 -18.61
C ASP A 58 12.26 -4.61 -19.87
N ASP A 59 12.70 -5.05 -21.05
CA ASP A 59 12.30 -4.54 -22.37
C ASP A 59 10.77 -4.48 -22.60
N ARG A 60 9.99 -5.21 -21.79
CA ARG A 60 8.52 -5.24 -21.85
C ARG A 60 7.88 -4.00 -21.21
N VAL A 61 8.57 -3.30 -20.32
CA VAL A 61 8.03 -2.22 -19.49
C VAL A 61 8.14 -0.88 -20.20
N SER A 62 7.04 -0.13 -20.27
CA SER A 62 7.03 1.25 -20.78
C SER A 62 6.24 2.18 -19.87
N ILE A 63 6.83 3.32 -19.50
CA ILE A 63 6.19 4.34 -18.64
C ILE A 63 5.60 5.44 -19.52
N HIS A 64 4.36 5.84 -19.22
CA HIS A 64 3.68 6.95 -19.88
C HIS A 64 3.05 7.89 -18.85
N SER A 65 3.69 9.02 -18.64
CA SER A 65 3.27 10.06 -17.70
C SER A 65 2.33 11.10 -18.35
N GLY A 66 1.71 11.97 -17.53
CA GLY A 66 0.75 12.97 -17.99
C GLY A 66 -0.69 12.46 -18.16
N ILE A 67 -0.97 11.20 -17.77
CA ILE A 67 -2.31 10.61 -17.88
C ILE A 67 -3.13 10.96 -16.62
N ASP A 68 -3.79 12.13 -16.67
CA ASP A 68 -4.76 12.55 -15.67
C ASP A 68 -6.18 12.07 -16.00
N LEU A 69 -6.69 11.13 -15.21
CA LEU A 69 -8.03 10.55 -15.38
C LEU A 69 -9.16 11.42 -14.80
N SER A 70 -8.85 12.60 -14.22
CA SER A 70 -9.85 13.54 -13.70
C SER A 70 -10.37 14.52 -14.77
N GLN A 71 -9.73 14.53 -15.94
CA GLN A 71 -10.14 15.24 -17.14
C GLN A 71 -11.40 14.60 -17.77
N SER A 72 -11.94 15.21 -18.84
CA SER A 72 -13.12 14.69 -19.55
C SER A 72 -12.87 13.35 -20.26
N GLU A 73 -13.94 12.67 -20.65
CA GLU A 73 -13.88 11.38 -21.37
C GLU A 73 -13.15 11.53 -22.71
N GLU A 74 -13.37 12.65 -23.40
CA GLU A 74 -12.73 13.02 -24.65
C GLU A 74 -11.23 13.28 -24.45
N GLN A 75 -10.85 14.03 -23.41
CA GLN A 75 -9.45 14.32 -23.08
C GLN A 75 -8.69 13.04 -22.71
N VAL A 76 -9.26 12.20 -21.84
CA VAL A 76 -8.66 10.90 -21.45
C VAL A 76 -8.58 9.97 -22.65
N SER A 77 -9.61 9.89 -23.49
CA SER A 77 -9.57 9.07 -24.71
C SER A 77 -8.52 9.56 -25.71
N GLN A 78 -8.37 10.88 -25.89
CA GLN A 78 -7.33 11.46 -26.76
C GLN A 78 -5.92 11.15 -26.25
N ALA A 79 -5.68 11.26 -24.94
CA ALA A 79 -4.41 10.91 -24.31
C ALA A 79 -4.10 9.41 -24.44
N LEU A 80 -5.06 8.53 -24.14
CA LEU A 80 -4.89 7.08 -24.33
C LEU A 80 -4.63 6.70 -25.79
N LYS A 81 -5.22 7.41 -26.76
CA LYS A 81 -4.98 7.21 -28.21
C LYS A 81 -3.58 7.60 -28.67
N GLN A 82 -2.80 8.37 -27.87
CA GLN A 82 -1.38 8.62 -28.17
C GLN A 82 -0.46 7.49 -27.68
N LEU A 83 -0.96 6.56 -26.85
CA LEU A 83 -0.12 5.50 -26.27
C LEU A 83 0.23 4.45 -27.35
N PRO A 84 1.52 4.06 -27.47
CA PRO A 84 1.95 3.14 -28.52
C PRO A 84 1.28 1.78 -28.36
N ALA A 85 0.59 1.33 -29.42
CA ALA A 85 -0.13 0.06 -29.47
C ALA A 85 -1.22 -0.13 -28.39
N ILE A 86 -1.86 0.94 -27.90
CA ILE A 86 -3.02 0.90 -26.99
C ILE A 86 -4.12 -0.08 -27.43
N SER A 87 -4.32 -0.22 -28.74
CA SER A 87 -5.28 -1.16 -29.35
C SER A 87 -4.99 -2.64 -29.06
N THR A 88 -3.76 -2.97 -28.63
CA THR A 88 -3.32 -4.32 -28.25
C THR A 88 -3.47 -4.64 -26.77
N VAL A 89 -3.81 -3.65 -25.92
CA VAL A 89 -4.06 -3.87 -24.49
C VAL A 89 -5.17 -4.91 -24.30
N THR A 90 -4.85 -5.97 -23.56
CA THR A 90 -5.76 -7.07 -23.25
C THR A 90 -6.18 -7.07 -21.78
N HIS A 91 -5.35 -6.51 -20.89
CA HIS A 91 -5.56 -6.56 -19.45
C HIS A 91 -5.32 -5.17 -18.85
N THR A 92 -6.29 -4.66 -18.10
CA THR A 92 -6.18 -3.35 -17.44
C THR A 92 -6.53 -3.45 -15.96
N ALA A 93 -5.84 -2.69 -15.12
CA ALA A 93 -6.00 -2.75 -13.66
C ALA A 93 -5.97 -1.38 -12.96
N ARG A 94 -6.74 -1.31 -11.86
CA ARG A 94 -6.80 -0.21 -10.87
C ARG A 94 -7.21 1.16 -11.42
N MET A 95 -8.49 1.49 -11.32
CA MET A 95 -8.99 2.88 -11.48
C MET A 95 -9.54 3.42 -10.15
N ASN A 96 -9.72 4.74 -10.06
CA ASN A 96 -10.44 5.37 -8.94
C ASN A 96 -11.95 5.37 -9.25
N VAL A 97 -12.80 5.05 -8.27
CA VAL A 97 -14.28 4.99 -8.37
C VAL A 97 -14.87 6.15 -9.19
N ALA A 98 -14.46 7.39 -8.93
CA ALA A 98 -14.98 8.56 -9.64
C ALA A 98 -14.50 8.65 -11.11
N MET A 99 -13.27 8.21 -11.37
CA MET A 99 -12.63 8.19 -12.69
C MET A 99 -13.03 6.94 -13.51
N THR A 100 -13.70 5.94 -12.90
CA THR A 100 -13.98 4.64 -13.52
C THR A 100 -14.81 4.78 -14.80
N LYS A 101 -15.89 5.56 -14.77
CA LYS A 101 -16.78 5.71 -15.94
C LYS A 101 -16.01 6.30 -17.13
N THR A 102 -15.35 7.43 -16.91
CA THR A 102 -14.47 8.12 -17.87
C THR A 102 -13.44 7.16 -18.46
N THR A 103 -12.77 6.38 -17.62
CA THR A 103 -11.69 5.49 -18.05
C THR A 103 -12.22 4.26 -18.81
N VAL A 104 -13.34 3.66 -18.38
CA VAL A 104 -13.98 2.53 -19.09
C VAL A 104 -14.41 2.96 -20.50
N ALA A 105 -15.08 4.11 -20.63
CA ALA A 105 -15.55 4.59 -21.92
C ALA A 105 -14.39 5.02 -22.84
N ALA A 106 -13.39 5.73 -22.30
CA ALA A 106 -12.17 6.07 -23.02
C ALA A 106 -11.39 4.83 -23.51
N LEU A 107 -11.32 3.77 -22.70
CA LEU A 107 -10.73 2.48 -23.07
C LEU A 107 -11.56 1.73 -24.11
N ALA A 108 -12.89 1.69 -24.00
CA ALA A 108 -13.75 1.07 -25.02
C ALA A 108 -13.56 1.71 -26.41
N ALA A 109 -13.22 3.01 -26.45
CA ALA A 109 -12.93 3.75 -27.68
C ALA A 109 -11.46 3.72 -28.14
N ALA A 110 -10.54 3.08 -27.39
CA ALA A 110 -9.09 3.08 -27.68
C ALA A 110 -8.42 1.69 -27.68
N ALA A 111 -8.95 0.75 -26.89
CA ALA A 111 -8.39 -0.57 -26.62
C ALA A 111 -9.44 -1.69 -26.85
N PRO A 112 -9.86 -1.95 -28.10
CA PRO A 112 -10.89 -2.95 -28.42
C PRO A 112 -10.47 -4.40 -28.12
N SER A 113 -9.20 -4.65 -27.78
CA SER A 113 -8.67 -5.99 -27.47
C SER A 113 -8.79 -6.39 -25.99
N ILE A 114 -9.41 -5.57 -25.13
CA ILE A 114 -9.53 -5.85 -23.69
C ILE A 114 -10.30 -7.15 -23.43
N LYS A 115 -9.62 -8.10 -22.78
CA LYS A 115 -10.13 -9.39 -22.30
C LYS A 115 -10.48 -9.35 -20.80
N HIS A 116 -9.85 -8.48 -20.03
CA HIS A 116 -10.03 -8.36 -18.58
C HIS A 116 -9.85 -6.93 -18.07
N LEU A 117 -10.70 -6.53 -17.12
CA LEU A 117 -10.57 -5.30 -16.36
C LEU A 117 -10.70 -5.61 -14.86
N SER A 118 -9.63 -5.34 -14.10
CA SER A 118 -9.65 -5.44 -12.63
C SER A 118 -9.83 -4.07 -12.00
N PHE A 119 -10.79 -3.97 -11.08
CA PHE A 119 -11.13 -2.73 -10.38
C PHE A 119 -10.93 -2.87 -8.86
N GLN A 120 -9.96 -2.14 -8.32
CA GLN A 120 -9.68 -2.10 -6.88
C GLN A 120 -10.51 -1.02 -6.19
N SER A 121 -11.39 -1.42 -5.28
CA SER A 121 -12.09 -0.55 -4.34
C SER A 121 -11.42 -0.56 -2.95
N GLY A 122 -12.11 -0.09 -1.90
CA GLY A 122 -11.63 -0.14 -0.52
C GLY A 122 -12.77 -0.19 0.49
N SER A 123 -12.54 -0.82 1.65
CA SER A 123 -13.57 -1.20 2.63
C SER A 123 -13.67 -0.23 3.81
N ILE A 124 -13.88 1.07 3.56
CA ILE A 124 -13.99 2.10 4.60
C ILE A 124 -15.44 2.58 4.71
N VAL A 125 -16.06 2.33 5.87
CA VAL A 125 -17.41 2.82 6.23
C VAL A 125 -17.27 3.79 7.41
N SER A 126 -18.02 4.90 7.38
CA SER A 126 -17.83 6.09 8.21
C SER A 126 -18.41 6.00 9.64
N ILE A 127 -18.04 6.96 10.53
CA ILE A 127 -18.89 7.72 11.52
C ILE A 127 -18.13 8.13 12.83
N HIS A 128 -17.89 9.45 12.98
CA HIS A 128 -17.93 10.36 14.16
C HIS A 128 -17.37 10.03 15.60
N ARG A 129 -17.46 11.00 16.53
CA ARG A 129 -16.51 11.27 17.66
C ARG A 129 -17.12 11.36 19.09
N ALA A 130 -16.34 11.01 20.13
CA ALA A 130 -16.39 11.48 21.55
C ALA A 130 -15.17 10.97 22.40
N SER A 131 -14.98 11.42 23.66
CA SER A 131 -13.80 11.22 24.57
C SER A 131 -14.22 10.89 26.05
N THR A 132 -13.46 10.94 27.18
CA THR A 132 -12.17 11.59 27.62
C THR A 132 -11.59 10.99 28.94
N THR A 133 -10.27 11.16 29.18
CA THR A 133 -9.47 11.24 30.48
C THR A 133 -9.47 10.15 31.61
N ARG A 134 -8.36 10.10 32.40
CA ARG A 134 -7.93 9.03 33.36
C ARG A 134 -6.74 9.42 34.31
N ARG A 135 -6.28 8.46 35.15
CA ARG A 135 -5.02 8.33 35.98
C ARG A 135 -5.09 8.94 37.41
N GLU A 136 -4.19 8.69 38.39
CA GLU A 136 -2.85 8.03 38.50
C GLU A 136 -2.57 7.50 39.95
N THR A 137 -1.69 6.49 40.21
CA THR A 137 -1.03 6.23 41.54
C THR A 137 0.08 5.13 41.51
N TYR A 138 0.99 5.13 42.51
CA TYR A 138 2.18 4.25 42.80
C TYR A 138 3.57 4.70 42.24
N PRO A 139 4.72 4.27 42.84
CA PRO A 139 5.81 5.20 43.18
C PRO A 139 7.16 4.99 42.45
N ARG A 140 8.16 5.85 42.76
CA ARG A 140 9.49 5.91 42.14
C ARG A 140 10.61 5.24 42.97
N ILE A 141 11.73 4.95 42.30
CA ILE A 141 12.99 4.47 42.89
C ILE A 141 13.75 5.62 43.60
N SER A 142 14.56 5.30 44.59
CA SER A 142 15.27 6.23 45.49
C SER A 142 16.61 6.79 44.96
N ALA A 143 17.11 7.82 45.66
CA ALA A 143 18.39 8.48 45.42
C ALA A 143 19.60 7.60 45.83
N PRO A 144 20.83 7.85 45.30
CA PRO A 144 21.22 8.93 44.39
C PRO A 144 21.00 8.64 42.91
N PHE A 145 20.76 7.38 42.52
CA PHE A 145 20.69 6.96 41.12
C PHE A 145 19.57 7.67 40.35
N GLY A 146 18.37 7.78 40.93
CA GLY A 146 17.24 8.50 40.34
C GLY A 146 17.41 10.02 40.17
N THR A 147 18.54 10.59 40.64
CA THR A 147 18.83 12.04 40.56
C THR A 147 20.04 12.40 39.69
N MET A 148 20.88 11.44 39.27
CA MET A 148 22.05 11.69 38.42
C MET A 148 21.80 11.45 36.93
N ILE A 149 20.58 11.09 36.55
CA ILE A 149 20.20 10.73 35.19
C ILE A 149 19.29 11.81 34.60
N SER A 150 19.88 12.74 33.85
CA SER A 150 19.14 13.81 33.14
C SER A 150 18.77 13.48 31.70
N ALA A 151 19.32 12.39 31.13
CA ALA A 151 19.26 12.07 29.70
C ALA A 151 18.60 10.72 29.36
N TYR A 152 18.69 9.69 30.22
CA TYR A 152 18.00 8.41 29.99
C TYR A 152 16.52 8.50 30.39
N GLY A 153 15.75 9.25 29.59
CA GLY A 153 14.33 9.01 29.42
C GLY A 153 14.14 7.73 28.62
N GLN A 154 14.45 6.59 29.24
CA GLN A 154 14.52 5.27 28.61
C GLN A 154 13.11 4.69 28.37
N GLU A 155 12.40 5.28 27.40
CA GLU A 155 11.13 4.77 26.89
C GLU A 155 11.42 3.64 25.87
N ASP A 156 12.04 2.54 26.34
CA ASP A 156 12.20 1.29 25.56
C ASP A 156 10.84 0.77 25.06
N ALA A 157 9.78 1.13 25.79
CA ALA A 157 8.40 0.88 25.46
C ALA A 157 7.82 1.98 24.55
N VAL A 158 7.32 1.60 23.37
CA VAL A 158 6.60 2.49 22.44
C VAL A 158 5.09 2.24 22.57
N PRO A 159 4.32 3.10 23.27
CA PRO A 159 2.90 2.86 23.46
C PRO A 159 2.12 3.11 22.17
N PHE A 160 1.13 2.27 21.92
CA PHE A 160 0.26 2.41 20.75
C PHE A 160 -0.46 3.77 20.73
N PRO A 161 -0.39 4.56 19.64
CA PRO A 161 -0.95 5.91 19.57
C PRO A 161 -2.48 5.96 19.49
N GLY A 162 -3.15 4.82 19.31
CA GLY A 162 -4.60 4.73 19.27
C GLY A 162 -5.25 4.68 20.66
N ASN A 163 -6.30 3.89 20.80
CA ASN A 163 -7.08 3.75 22.04
C ASN A 163 -7.36 2.27 22.34
N THR A 164 -7.72 1.93 23.57
CA THR A 164 -7.92 0.52 24.00
C THR A 164 -8.91 -0.25 23.11
N LYS A 165 -9.92 0.42 22.53
CA LYS A 165 -10.85 -0.25 21.61
C LYS A 165 -10.24 -0.47 20.22
N SER A 166 -9.51 0.50 19.66
CA SER A 166 -8.81 0.26 18.38
C SER A 166 -7.64 -0.73 18.52
N TRP A 167 -6.97 -0.75 19.68
CA TRP A 167 -5.95 -1.75 20.04
C TRP A 167 -6.47 -3.19 19.91
N GLN A 168 -7.68 -3.44 20.41
CA GLN A 168 -8.30 -4.78 20.43
C GLN A 168 -9.07 -5.12 19.15
N SER A 169 -9.59 -4.12 18.42
CA SER A 169 -10.44 -4.35 17.25
C SER A 169 -9.73 -5.18 16.17
N LYS A 170 -10.43 -6.19 15.67
CA LYS A 170 -9.94 -7.16 14.69
C LYS A 170 -10.07 -6.64 13.26
N PHE A 171 -9.09 -6.89 12.42
CA PHE A 171 -9.08 -6.51 11.01
C PHE A 171 -8.25 -7.47 10.18
N THR A 172 -8.58 -7.53 8.89
CA THR A 172 -7.78 -8.22 7.86
C THR A 172 -7.01 -7.18 7.04
N VAL A 173 -5.78 -7.49 6.64
CA VAL A 173 -5.00 -6.68 5.69
C VAL A 173 -4.68 -7.50 4.43
N VAL A 174 -4.09 -6.85 3.43
CA VAL A 174 -3.52 -7.52 2.25
C VAL A 174 -2.15 -6.91 1.94
N GLY A 175 -1.13 -7.75 1.80
CA GLY A 175 0.18 -7.34 1.29
C GLY A 175 0.07 -6.90 -0.17
N GLN A 176 0.78 -5.83 -0.55
CA GLN A 176 0.73 -5.30 -1.93
C GLN A 176 1.16 -6.32 -2.99
N LYS A 177 2.09 -7.22 -2.64
CA LYS A 177 2.54 -8.35 -3.47
C LYS A 177 1.44 -9.40 -3.70
N HIS A 178 0.82 -9.91 -2.64
CA HIS A 178 -0.30 -10.85 -2.76
C HIS A 178 -1.49 -10.21 -3.52
N LEU A 179 -1.79 -8.94 -3.28
CA LEU A 179 -2.81 -8.24 -4.07
C LEU A 179 -2.42 -8.16 -5.56
N ALA A 180 -1.16 -7.92 -5.89
CA ALA A 180 -0.65 -7.96 -7.26
C ALA A 180 -0.74 -9.36 -7.87
N HIS A 181 -0.29 -10.40 -7.16
CA HIS A 181 -0.41 -11.80 -7.57
C HIS A 181 -1.87 -12.17 -7.90
N PHE A 182 -2.82 -11.80 -7.03
CA PHE A 182 -4.25 -12.06 -7.29
C PHE A 182 -4.73 -11.37 -8.57
N ASN A 183 -4.34 -10.11 -8.80
CA ASN A 183 -4.69 -9.36 -10.02
C ASN A 183 -4.07 -9.98 -11.28
N ILE A 184 -2.82 -10.45 -11.19
CA ILE A 184 -2.13 -11.13 -12.29
C ILE A 184 -2.81 -12.47 -12.57
N ALA A 185 -3.05 -13.29 -11.56
CA ALA A 185 -3.70 -14.59 -11.72
C ALA A 185 -5.15 -14.46 -12.23
N SER A 186 -5.91 -13.46 -11.78
CA SER A 186 -7.28 -13.21 -12.27
C SER A 186 -7.30 -12.72 -13.72
N ALA A 187 -6.26 -11.99 -14.14
CA ALA A 187 -6.02 -11.65 -15.54
C ALA A 187 -5.70 -12.92 -16.36
N LEU A 188 -4.75 -13.76 -15.92
CA LEU A 188 -4.37 -14.97 -16.64
C LEU A 188 -5.52 -16.00 -16.77
N GLN A 189 -6.43 -16.04 -15.80
CA GLN A 189 -7.59 -16.94 -15.76
C GLN A 189 -8.92 -16.25 -16.13
N ALA A 190 -8.88 -15.09 -16.80
CA ALA A 190 -10.07 -14.27 -17.08
C ALA A 190 -11.19 -15.02 -17.83
N SER A 191 -10.86 -16.01 -18.68
CA SER A 191 -11.84 -16.82 -19.42
C SER A 191 -12.54 -17.89 -18.59
N SER A 192 -12.02 -18.23 -17.40
CA SER A 192 -12.59 -19.21 -16.47
C SER A 192 -13.21 -18.58 -15.22
N LEU A 193 -13.15 -17.25 -15.08
CA LEU A 193 -13.69 -16.51 -13.94
C LEU A 193 -14.99 -15.78 -14.29
N THR A 194 -16.02 -15.93 -13.46
CA THR A 194 -17.24 -15.12 -13.56
C THR A 194 -16.97 -13.69 -13.07
N PRO A 195 -17.27 -12.64 -13.87
CA PRO A 195 -17.13 -11.24 -13.46
C PRO A 195 -17.85 -10.98 -12.13
N SER A 196 -17.09 -10.56 -11.10
CA SER A 196 -17.62 -10.46 -9.75
C SER A 196 -16.79 -9.56 -8.85
N GLN A 197 -17.44 -8.93 -7.87
CA GLN A 197 -16.76 -8.23 -6.77
C GLN A 197 -16.31 -9.25 -5.72
N LEU A 198 -15.04 -9.18 -5.31
CA LEU A 198 -14.40 -10.08 -4.37
C LEU A 198 -13.65 -9.28 -3.30
N ASN A 199 -13.71 -9.73 -2.04
CA ASN A 199 -12.83 -9.22 -1.00
C ASN A 199 -11.52 -10.01 -1.03
N ILE A 200 -10.37 -9.33 -0.93
CA ILE A 200 -9.05 -9.94 -0.86
C ILE A 200 -8.38 -9.56 0.47
N SER A 201 -7.74 -10.53 1.11
CA SER A 201 -6.88 -10.36 2.28
C SER A 201 -5.79 -11.44 2.26
N ASP A 202 -4.83 -11.38 3.18
CA ASP A 202 -3.67 -12.28 3.32
C ASP A 202 -3.98 -13.78 3.54
N GLY A 203 -5.23 -14.24 3.33
CA GLY A 203 -5.66 -15.63 3.47
C GLY A 203 -5.81 -16.13 4.92
N GLY A 204 -4.96 -15.64 5.83
CA GLY A 204 -4.90 -16.01 7.25
C GLY A 204 -5.97 -15.36 8.15
N GLU A 205 -5.85 -15.67 9.45
CA GLU A 205 -6.79 -15.23 10.49
C GLU A 205 -6.75 -13.71 10.74
N PRO A 206 -7.88 -13.08 11.15
CA PRO A 206 -7.92 -11.66 11.43
C PRO A 206 -7.04 -11.28 12.62
N SER A 207 -6.24 -10.23 12.47
CA SER A 207 -5.31 -9.74 13.50
C SER A 207 -5.80 -8.41 14.10
N SER A 208 -5.15 -7.95 15.15
CA SER A 208 -5.42 -6.68 15.84
C SER A 208 -4.12 -5.92 16.09
N TRP A 209 -4.21 -4.64 16.46
CA TRP A 209 -3.03 -3.87 16.84
C TRP A 209 -2.36 -4.44 18.10
N GLN A 210 -3.10 -5.09 18.99
CA GLN A 210 -2.56 -5.83 20.13
C GLN A 210 -1.60 -6.96 19.73
N GLU A 211 -1.80 -7.59 18.58
CA GLU A 211 -0.97 -8.70 18.08
C GLU A 211 0.13 -8.22 17.13
N LEU A 212 -0.11 -7.13 16.39
CA LEU A 212 0.84 -6.59 15.41
C LEU A 212 1.82 -5.57 16.02
N TRP A 213 1.37 -4.64 16.86
CA TRP A 213 2.19 -3.52 17.32
C TRP A 213 3.49 -3.94 18.02
N PRO A 214 3.51 -4.92 18.96
CA PRO A 214 4.76 -5.37 19.59
C PRO A 214 5.76 -5.98 18.61
N LYS A 215 5.28 -6.48 17.47
CA LYS A 215 6.09 -7.11 16.42
C LYS A 215 6.58 -6.07 15.40
N ILE A 216 5.71 -5.11 15.05
CA ILE A 216 6.04 -3.93 14.23
C ILE A 216 7.18 -3.15 14.90
N THR A 217 7.06 -2.83 16.19
CA THR A 217 8.13 -2.16 16.92
C THR A 217 9.37 -3.04 17.09
N GLY A 218 9.17 -4.36 17.28
CA GLY A 218 10.25 -5.33 17.46
C GLY A 218 11.18 -5.45 16.24
N TYR A 219 10.67 -5.27 15.02
CA TYR A 219 11.48 -5.16 13.80
C TYR A 219 12.47 -3.97 13.86
N PHE A 220 12.12 -2.90 14.57
CA PHE A 220 12.99 -1.74 14.84
C PHE A 220 13.72 -1.82 16.19
N GLY A 221 13.72 -2.99 16.85
CA GLY A 221 14.37 -3.18 18.16
C GLY A 221 13.62 -2.57 19.37
N LEU A 222 12.37 -2.14 19.20
CA LEU A 222 11.58 -1.40 20.20
C LEU A 222 10.44 -2.25 20.79
N VAL A 223 10.09 -2.03 22.07
CA VAL A 223 9.06 -2.83 22.78
C VAL A 223 7.67 -2.19 22.65
N GLY A 224 6.81 -2.72 21.80
CA GLY A 224 5.48 -2.13 21.56
C GLY A 224 4.52 -2.42 22.72
N SER A 225 3.95 -1.37 23.32
CA SER A 225 3.11 -1.48 24.51
C SER A 225 1.66 -0.99 24.31
N PRO A 226 0.70 -1.38 25.19
CA PRO A 226 -0.69 -0.97 25.08
C PRO A 226 -0.90 0.55 25.20
N PRO A 227 -1.97 1.10 24.60
CA PRO A 227 -2.24 2.54 24.59
C PRO A 227 -2.44 3.10 26.00
N GLY A 228 -1.76 4.20 26.30
CA GLY A 228 -1.85 4.88 27.60
C GLY A 228 -0.95 4.30 28.70
N SER A 229 -0.10 3.33 28.40
CA SER A 229 1.13 3.07 29.18
C SER A 229 2.18 4.17 28.92
N GLY A 230 3.17 4.32 29.81
CA GLY A 230 4.28 5.27 29.64
C GLY A 230 3.87 6.75 29.58
N SER A 231 4.64 7.55 28.83
CA SER A 231 4.31 8.94 28.52
C SER A 231 3.16 9.07 27.50
N PRO A 232 2.50 10.24 27.39
CA PRO A 232 1.54 10.50 26.32
C PRO A 232 2.20 10.38 24.93
N VAL A 233 1.66 9.50 24.09
CA VAL A 233 2.23 9.20 22.77
C VAL A 233 2.19 10.45 21.89
N LYS A 234 3.36 10.86 21.40
CA LYS A 234 3.53 11.99 20.49
C LYS A 234 3.23 11.52 19.07
N PHE A 235 2.03 11.82 18.58
CA PHE A 235 1.52 11.30 17.31
C PHE A 235 0.51 12.23 16.65
N GLY A 236 0.23 12.00 15.37
CA GLY A 236 -0.81 12.70 14.59
C GLY A 236 -0.31 14.03 13.98
N PRO A 237 -1.08 14.59 13.02
CA PRO A 237 -0.64 15.73 12.21
C PRO A 237 -0.33 16.98 13.05
N LYS A 238 -1.07 17.21 14.15
CA LYS A 238 -0.82 18.35 15.06
C LYS A 238 0.51 18.27 15.80
N TRP A 239 0.96 17.06 16.16
CA TRP A 239 2.28 16.88 16.73
C TRP A 239 3.35 16.98 15.64
N PHE A 240 3.12 16.33 14.49
CA PHE A 240 4.11 16.25 13.43
C PHE A 240 4.50 17.63 12.89
N GLU A 241 3.55 18.56 12.73
CA GLU A 241 3.84 19.94 12.33
C GLU A 241 4.89 20.61 13.23
N GLY A 242 4.81 20.38 14.55
CA GLY A 242 5.78 20.87 15.54
C GLY A 242 7.14 20.19 15.53
N VAL A 243 7.35 19.16 14.70
CA VAL A 243 8.63 18.48 14.49
C VAL A 243 9.03 18.34 13.01
N LYS A 244 8.26 18.91 12.06
CA LYS A 244 8.47 18.73 10.61
C LYS A 244 9.87 19.15 10.14
N SER A 245 10.41 20.22 10.72
CA SER A 245 11.80 20.66 10.47
C SER A 245 12.87 19.66 10.96
N LYS A 246 12.61 18.97 12.08
CA LYS A 246 13.49 17.91 12.60
C LYS A 246 13.40 16.63 11.77
N ALA A 247 12.22 16.31 11.22
CA ALA A 247 12.07 15.22 10.27
C ALA A 247 12.88 15.48 8.99
N ALA A 248 12.81 16.70 8.43
CA ALA A 248 13.60 17.09 7.26
C ALA A 248 15.13 17.11 7.56
N GLN A 249 15.54 17.53 8.76
CA GLN A 249 16.94 17.44 9.20
C GLN A 249 17.39 15.97 9.29
N PHE A 250 16.59 15.09 9.89
CA PHE A 250 16.88 13.66 10.01
C PHE A 250 16.98 12.97 8.64
N GLU A 251 16.11 13.31 7.68
CA GLU A 251 16.23 12.82 6.30
C GLU A 251 17.58 13.19 5.67
N GLN A 252 18.11 14.40 5.93
CA GLN A 252 19.41 14.83 5.42
C GLN A 252 20.57 14.12 6.13
N GLU A 253 20.53 14.03 7.46
CA GLU A 253 21.58 13.41 8.28
C GLU A 253 21.71 11.90 8.01
N ALA A 254 20.57 11.19 7.94
CA ALA A 254 20.50 9.76 7.61
C ALA A 254 20.53 9.48 6.09
N ARG A 255 20.68 10.52 5.24
CA ARG A 255 20.79 10.42 3.76
C ARG A 255 19.62 9.69 3.10
N LEU A 256 18.42 9.89 3.64
CA LEU A 256 17.17 9.30 3.17
C LEU A 256 16.61 10.05 1.95
N LYS A 257 15.58 9.47 1.32
CA LYS A 257 14.76 10.13 0.30
C LYS A 257 13.99 11.29 0.94
N ALA A 258 14.49 12.51 0.69
CA ALA A 258 13.86 13.74 1.16
C ALA A 258 12.37 13.81 0.79
N GLY A 259 11.57 14.32 1.71
CA GLY A 259 10.12 14.49 1.56
C GLY A 259 9.29 13.32 2.12
N PHE A 260 9.86 12.13 2.28
CA PHE A 260 9.05 10.95 2.63
C PHE A 260 8.38 11.07 4.01
N LEU A 261 9.15 11.37 5.06
CA LEU A 261 8.62 11.53 6.41
C LEU A 261 7.83 12.83 6.54
N THR A 262 8.25 13.89 5.83
CA THR A 262 7.60 15.20 5.89
C THR A 262 6.20 15.21 5.27
N ASP A 263 5.95 14.32 4.30
CA ASP A 263 4.73 14.28 3.50
C ASP A 263 3.92 12.98 3.73
N LEU A 264 4.31 12.17 4.73
CA LEU A 264 3.50 11.07 5.25
C LEU A 264 2.06 11.56 5.55
N PRO A 265 1.02 10.76 5.23
CA PRO A 265 -0.37 11.14 5.44
C PRO A 265 -0.77 10.95 6.92
N TRP A 266 -0.19 11.74 7.83
CA TRP A 266 -0.37 11.65 9.29
C TRP A 266 -1.83 11.64 9.74
N GLN A 267 -2.71 12.37 9.04
CA GLN A 267 -4.16 12.35 9.30
C GLN A 267 -4.81 10.98 8.96
N TYR A 268 -4.35 10.31 7.91
CA TYR A 268 -4.81 8.96 7.56
C TYR A 268 -4.30 7.92 8.57
N LEU A 269 -3.05 8.05 9.03
CA LEU A 269 -2.49 7.17 10.05
C LEU A 269 -3.23 7.35 11.40
N GLU A 270 -3.48 8.59 11.83
CA GLU A 270 -4.29 8.92 13.03
C GLU A 270 -5.71 8.34 12.93
N PHE A 271 -6.35 8.47 11.76
CA PHE A 271 -7.63 7.83 11.48
C PHE A 271 -7.55 6.31 11.61
N PHE A 272 -6.63 5.65 10.89
CA PHE A 272 -6.53 4.19 10.77
C PHE A 272 -6.17 3.51 12.10
N LEU A 273 -5.20 4.04 12.84
CA LEU A 273 -4.80 3.57 14.18
C LEU A 273 -5.90 3.88 15.23
N GLY A 274 -6.77 4.84 14.94
CA GLY A 274 -7.92 5.21 15.77
C GLY A 274 -9.18 4.35 15.59
N LEU A 275 -9.28 3.50 14.54
CA LEU A 275 -10.52 2.79 14.18
C LEU A 275 -10.98 1.77 15.23
N LYS A 276 -12.14 2.05 15.86
CA LYS A 276 -12.69 1.35 17.04
C LYS A 276 -13.78 0.30 16.71
N VAL A 277 -13.74 -0.24 15.50
CA VAL A 277 -14.70 -1.20 14.96
C VAL A 277 -13.93 -2.28 14.19
N ASP A 278 -14.47 -3.49 14.17
CA ASP A 278 -13.85 -4.61 13.50
C ASP A 278 -14.04 -4.50 11.98
N ARG A 279 -13.00 -4.85 11.23
CA ARG A 279 -12.87 -4.65 9.77
C ARG A 279 -12.35 -5.94 9.14
N VAL A 280 -13.06 -7.02 9.43
CA VAL A 280 -12.75 -8.38 8.97
C VAL A 280 -13.44 -8.62 7.63
N LEU A 281 -12.67 -8.88 6.58
CA LEU A 281 -13.19 -9.20 5.26
C LEU A 281 -13.55 -10.69 5.16
N ASN A 282 -14.77 -11.00 4.74
CA ASN A 282 -15.12 -12.36 4.33
C ASN A 282 -14.58 -12.61 2.91
N ILE A 283 -13.57 -13.46 2.81
CA ILE A 283 -12.86 -13.81 1.57
C ILE A 283 -13.27 -15.16 0.97
N GLU A 284 -14.32 -15.82 1.47
CA GLU A 284 -14.71 -17.18 1.04
C GLU A 284 -15.10 -17.24 -0.45
N ARG A 285 -15.59 -16.14 -1.02
CA ARG A 285 -15.83 -16.03 -2.47
C ARG A 285 -14.54 -15.92 -3.29
N ALA A 286 -13.49 -15.35 -2.72
CA ALA A 286 -12.17 -15.26 -3.36
C ALA A 286 -11.41 -16.59 -3.24
N LYS A 287 -11.43 -17.24 -2.06
CA LYS A 287 -10.85 -18.60 -1.88
C LYS A 287 -11.39 -19.60 -2.91
N LYS A 288 -12.69 -19.54 -3.23
CA LYS A 288 -13.35 -20.38 -4.25
C LYS A 288 -12.85 -20.19 -5.69
N THR A 289 -12.03 -19.18 -5.98
CA THR A 289 -11.34 -19.04 -7.28
C THR A 289 -10.09 -19.90 -7.39
N GLY A 290 -9.53 -20.37 -6.26
CA GLY A 290 -8.21 -21.01 -6.22
C GLY A 290 -7.03 -20.02 -6.35
N LEU A 291 -7.27 -18.72 -6.42
CA LEU A 291 -6.26 -17.68 -6.66
C LEU A 291 -5.81 -16.90 -5.41
N VAL A 292 -6.40 -17.18 -4.26
CA VAL A 292 -6.01 -16.54 -2.99
C VAL A 292 -4.84 -17.31 -2.40
N GLU A 293 -3.71 -16.63 -2.25
CA GLU A 293 -2.54 -17.15 -1.54
C GLU A 293 -2.76 -17.05 -0.02
N VAL A 294 -1.87 -17.65 0.76
CA VAL A 294 -1.82 -17.43 2.21
C VAL A 294 -0.47 -16.82 2.52
N SER A 295 -0.49 -15.57 2.96
CA SER A 295 0.69 -14.79 3.32
C SER A 295 0.68 -14.49 4.81
N ASP A 296 1.83 -14.57 5.47
CA ASP A 296 1.95 -13.99 6.80
C ASP A 296 2.03 -12.46 6.69
N THR A 297 1.08 -11.78 7.33
CA THR A 297 0.99 -10.31 7.38
C THR A 297 2.28 -9.67 7.91
N LEU A 298 3.01 -10.32 8.82
CA LEU A 298 4.24 -9.74 9.39
C LEU A 298 5.40 -9.82 8.39
N THR A 299 5.54 -10.94 7.70
CA THR A 299 6.45 -11.11 6.56
C THR A 299 6.16 -10.05 5.48
N ALA A 300 4.88 -9.82 5.15
CA ALA A 300 4.50 -8.77 4.19
C ALA A 300 4.87 -7.34 4.65
N PHE A 301 4.94 -7.08 5.97
CA PHE A 301 5.48 -5.83 6.51
C PHE A 301 7.02 -5.78 6.43
N SER A 302 7.74 -6.84 6.84
CA SER A 302 9.21 -6.86 6.80
C SER A 302 9.75 -6.79 5.38
N ASP A 303 9.19 -7.54 4.43
CA ASP A 303 9.53 -7.48 3.00
C ASP A 303 9.42 -6.03 2.49
N THR A 304 8.33 -5.34 2.86
CA THR A 304 8.09 -3.94 2.46
C THR A 304 9.08 -2.98 3.13
N TRP A 305 9.44 -3.20 4.41
CA TRP A 305 10.43 -2.38 5.09
C TRP A 305 11.85 -2.61 4.57
N ASP A 306 12.24 -3.83 4.24
CA ASP A 306 13.55 -4.15 3.67
C ASP A 306 13.70 -3.50 2.28
N MET A 307 12.63 -3.48 1.47
CA MET A 307 12.56 -2.68 0.24
C MET A 307 12.68 -1.17 0.52
N MET A 308 12.04 -0.67 1.58
CA MET A 308 12.15 0.75 1.99
C MET A 308 13.55 1.10 2.50
N LYS A 309 14.26 0.19 3.17
CA LYS A 309 15.67 0.32 3.57
C LYS A 309 16.57 0.43 2.34
N ALA A 310 16.48 -0.54 1.42
CA ALA A 310 17.22 -0.53 0.16
C ALA A 310 16.94 0.71 -0.72
N ALA A 311 15.72 1.26 -0.65
CA ALA A 311 15.35 2.51 -1.31
C ALA A 311 15.77 3.79 -0.56
N ARG A 312 16.36 3.68 0.64
CA ARG A 312 16.66 4.76 1.60
C ARG A 312 15.45 5.61 1.96
N ILE A 313 14.29 4.98 2.09
CA ILE A 313 13.03 5.59 2.54
C ILE A 313 12.96 5.58 4.08
N ILE A 314 13.62 4.60 4.72
CA ILE A 314 13.85 4.49 6.16
C ILE A 314 15.32 4.09 6.43
N PRO A 315 15.86 4.30 7.65
CA PRO A 315 17.22 3.87 8.00
C PRO A 315 17.43 2.35 7.88
N GLU A 316 18.64 1.96 7.50
CA GLU A 316 19.07 0.55 7.44
C GLU A 316 19.20 -0.07 8.85
N GLU A 317 19.64 0.74 9.82
CA GLU A 317 19.76 0.47 11.27
C GLU A 317 18.99 1.53 12.08
#